data_AF-A0A0F5L6X3-F1
#
_entry.id   AF-A0A0F5L6X3-F1
#
_cell.length_a   1.000
_cell.length_b   1.000
_cell.length_c   1.000
_cell.angle_alpha   90.00
_cell.angle_beta   90.00
_cell.angle_gamma   90.00
#
_symmetry.space_group_name_H-M   'P 1'
#
loop_
_entity.id
_entity.type
_entity.pdbx_description
1 polymer ?
#
loop_
_entity_poly.entity_id
_entity_poly.type
_entity_poly.pdbx_seq_one_letter_code
_entity_poly.pdbx_strand_id
1 'polypeptide(L)'
;MTLSMYSASVPVFSRMLKNLLAIFEKAEAYAAEQNIDLQSFVETRLAPDMIPLSGQVQIATDGAKGVSARLAGKPLPSWPDDEKTFAELKQRLQKAIDYLATFSPEDFAGSDDRTVTIKIGGQDTELTGETYLLNRGLPNFYFHVTTAYDILRHKGVPIGKKDYLG
;
A
#
# COMPACT_ATOMS: atom_id res chain seq x y z
N MET A 1 21.86 -5.19 -17.19
CA MET A 1 21.58 -4.82 -15.79
C MET A 1 20.62 -5.86 -15.24
N THR A 2 20.99 -6.54 -14.16
CA THR A 2 20.10 -7.46 -13.44
C THR A 2 19.16 -6.64 -12.56
N LEU A 3 17.88 -7.01 -12.52
CA LEU A 3 16.90 -6.37 -11.63
C LEU A 3 17.29 -6.69 -10.18
N SER A 4 17.47 -5.68 -9.33
CA SER A 4 17.77 -5.88 -7.92
C SER A 4 16.47 -5.95 -7.10
N MET A 5 16.52 -6.65 -5.96
CA MET A 5 15.39 -6.72 -5.01
C MET A 5 14.92 -5.33 -4.56
N TYR A 6 15.85 -4.38 -4.36
CA TYR A 6 15.49 -2.98 -4.10
C TYR A 6 14.68 -2.40 -5.25
N SER A 7 15.19 -2.46 -6.49
CA SER A 7 14.53 -1.88 -7.67
C SER A 7 13.16 -2.51 -7.97
N ALA A 8 12.97 -3.78 -7.60
CA ALA A 8 11.71 -4.50 -7.73
C ALA A 8 10.69 -4.22 -6.60
N SER A 9 11.09 -3.53 -5.52
CA SER A 9 10.27 -3.33 -4.31
C SER A 9 10.10 -1.86 -3.92
N VAL A 10 11.05 -1.26 -3.20
CA VAL A 10 10.89 0.05 -2.54
C VAL A 10 10.48 1.17 -3.51
N PRO A 11 11.11 1.34 -4.70
CA PRO A 11 10.68 2.33 -5.68
C PRO A 11 9.30 2.03 -6.27
N VAL A 12 8.95 0.75 -6.43
CA VAL A 12 7.64 0.31 -6.94
C VAL A 12 6.54 0.68 -5.95
N PHE A 13 6.71 0.33 -4.68
CA PHE A 13 5.78 0.70 -3.61
C PHE A 13 5.66 2.22 -3.46
N SER A 14 6.80 2.92 -3.42
CA SER A 14 6.86 4.37 -3.27
C SER A 14 6.09 5.09 -4.39
N ARG A 15 6.29 4.67 -5.65
CA ARG A 15 5.58 5.26 -6.79
C ARG A 15 4.07 5.05 -6.67
N MET A 16 3.64 3.83 -6.40
CA MET A 16 2.22 3.50 -6.33
C MET A 16 1.51 4.18 -5.14
N LEU A 17 2.18 4.32 -3.98
CA LEU A 17 1.62 5.05 -2.85
C LEU A 17 1.53 6.55 -3.11
N LYS A 18 2.51 7.15 -3.80
CA LYS A 18 2.45 8.56 -4.24
C LYS A 18 1.29 8.79 -5.21
N ASN A 19 1.09 7.88 -6.16
CA ASN A 19 -0.04 7.92 -7.07
C ASN A 19 -1.37 7.78 -6.33
N LEU A 20 -1.47 6.86 -5.36
CA LEU A 20 -2.66 6.72 -4.53
C LEU A 20 -2.94 7.97 -3.69
N LEU A 21 -1.91 8.64 -3.17
CA LEU A 21 -2.06 9.91 -2.47
C LEU A 21 -2.61 11.01 -3.39
N ALA A 22 -2.11 11.12 -4.63
CA ALA A 22 -2.64 12.05 -5.63
C ALA A 22 -4.09 11.71 -6.02
N ILE A 23 -4.46 10.43 -6.08
CA ILE A 23 -5.85 9.98 -6.25
C ILE A 23 -6.72 10.45 -5.08
N PHE A 24 -6.22 10.38 -3.85
CA PHE A 24 -6.92 10.87 -2.66
C PHE A 24 -7.13 12.39 -2.70
N GLU A 25 -6.15 13.16 -3.17
CA GLU A 25 -6.30 14.61 -3.36
C GLU A 25 -7.39 14.95 -4.39
N LYS A 26 -7.47 14.19 -5.49
CA LYS A 26 -8.56 14.33 -6.47
C LYS A 26 -9.92 13.97 -5.90
N ALA A 27 -9.99 12.93 -5.07
CA ALA A 27 -11.23 12.54 -4.39
C ALA A 27 -11.69 13.61 -3.40
N GLU A 28 -10.76 14.22 -2.67
CA GLU A 28 -11.04 15.34 -1.76
C GLU A 28 -11.59 16.57 -2.49
N ALA A 29 -10.95 16.96 -3.60
CA ALA A 29 -11.43 18.06 -4.44
C ALA A 29 -12.82 17.77 -5.01
N TYR A 30 -13.05 16.56 -5.53
CA TYR A 30 -14.35 16.14 -6.05
C TYR A 30 -15.44 16.15 -4.96
N ALA A 31 -15.14 15.66 -3.76
CA ALA A 31 -16.10 15.67 -2.65
C ALA A 31 -16.49 17.10 -2.25
N ALA A 32 -15.53 18.03 -2.22
CA ALA A 32 -15.80 19.43 -1.97
C ALA A 32 -16.69 20.07 -3.05
N GLU A 33 -16.41 19.82 -4.33
CA GLU A 33 -17.21 20.34 -5.45
C GLU A 33 -18.66 19.80 -5.46
N GLN A 34 -18.84 18.53 -5.09
CA GLN A 34 -20.14 17.86 -5.11
C GLN A 34 -20.87 17.89 -3.76
N ASN A 35 -20.32 18.56 -2.74
CA ASN A 35 -20.81 18.57 -1.36
C ASN A 35 -21.03 17.16 -0.77
N ILE A 36 -20.12 16.23 -1.07
CA ILE A 36 -20.14 14.86 -0.57
C ILE A 36 -19.38 14.81 0.75
N ASP A 37 -19.96 14.13 1.75
CA ASP A 37 -19.23 13.81 2.98
C ASP A 37 -18.11 12.79 2.71
N LEU A 38 -16.87 13.19 3.02
CA LEU A 38 -15.68 12.34 2.91
C LEU A 38 -15.78 11.07 3.75
N GLN A 39 -16.53 11.08 4.85
CA GLN A 39 -16.73 9.84 5.62
C GLN A 39 -17.46 8.77 4.84
N SER A 40 -18.35 9.18 3.92
CA SER A 40 -18.99 8.24 3.02
C SER A 40 -17.98 7.49 2.14
N PHE A 41 -16.79 8.05 1.87
CA PHE A 41 -15.73 7.36 1.11
C PHE A 41 -14.98 6.38 2.01
N VAL A 42 -14.62 6.81 3.22
CA VAL A 42 -13.86 6.01 4.20
C VAL A 42 -14.56 4.69 4.51
N GLU A 43 -15.88 4.71 4.66
CA GLU A 43 -16.70 3.56 5.03
C GLU A 43 -17.15 2.70 3.83
N THR A 44 -16.97 3.18 2.60
CA THR A 44 -17.41 2.46 1.40
C THR A 44 -16.60 1.18 1.19
N ARG A 45 -17.30 0.12 0.79
CA ARG A 45 -16.76 -1.19 0.37
C ARG A 45 -17.40 -1.61 -0.96
N LEU A 46 -16.70 -2.41 -1.76
CA LEU A 46 -17.22 -2.90 -3.05
C LEU A 46 -18.20 -4.08 -2.91
N ALA A 47 -18.08 -4.86 -1.85
CA ALA A 47 -19.00 -5.95 -1.50
C ALA A 47 -19.21 -5.98 0.03
N PRO A 48 -20.34 -6.53 0.53
CA PRO A 48 -20.67 -6.50 1.96
C PRO A 48 -19.60 -7.10 2.88
N ASP A 49 -18.93 -8.15 2.42
CA ASP A 49 -17.89 -8.91 3.11
C ASP A 49 -16.47 -8.38 2.86
N MET A 50 -16.31 -7.41 1.97
CA MET A 50 -15.03 -6.74 1.76
C MET A 50 -14.77 -5.66 2.81
N ILE A 51 -13.50 -5.47 3.14
CA ILE A 51 -13.06 -4.35 3.99
C ILE A 51 -13.28 -3.01 3.27
N PRO A 52 -13.59 -1.94 4.03
CA PRO A 52 -13.84 -0.61 3.48
C PRO A 52 -12.54 0.08 3.02
N LEU A 53 -12.66 1.26 2.42
CA LEU A 53 -11.53 2.06 1.92
C LEU A 53 -10.42 2.24 2.96
N SER A 54 -10.75 2.52 4.22
CA SER A 54 -9.77 2.62 5.30
C SER A 54 -8.90 1.37 5.41
N GLY A 55 -9.53 0.19 5.45
CA GLY A 55 -8.83 -1.09 5.48
C GLY A 55 -7.97 -1.33 4.24
N GLN A 56 -8.41 -0.91 3.04
CA GLN A 56 -7.60 -1.04 1.83
C GLN A 56 -6.30 -0.22 1.93
N VAL A 57 -6.38 1.02 2.43
CA VAL A 57 -5.21 1.89 2.61
C VAL A 57 -4.28 1.36 3.70
N GLN A 58 -4.85 0.90 4.83
CA GLN A 58 -4.10 0.32 5.94
C GLN A 58 -3.27 -0.87 5.47
N ILE A 59 -3.89 -1.83 4.77
CA ILE A 59 -3.19 -3.01 4.27
C ILE A 59 -2.21 -2.66 3.15
N ALA A 60 -2.53 -1.73 2.24
CA ALA A 60 -1.59 -1.30 1.21
C ALA A 60 -0.30 -0.71 1.82
N THR A 61 -0.44 0.17 2.82
CA THR A 61 0.69 0.79 3.50
C THR A 61 1.47 -0.21 4.37
N ASP A 62 0.78 -1.14 5.03
CA ASP A 62 1.41 -2.22 5.80
C ASP A 62 2.13 -3.25 4.93
N GLY A 63 1.58 -3.54 3.75
CA GLY A 63 2.23 -4.38 2.75
C GLY A 63 3.55 -3.76 2.31
N ALA A 64 3.54 -2.48 1.91
CA ALA A 64 4.75 -1.77 1.51
C ALA A 64 5.81 -1.69 2.64
N LYS A 65 5.36 -1.31 3.85
CA LYS A 65 6.19 -1.25 5.07
C LYS A 65 6.78 -2.61 5.42
N GLY A 66 5.92 -3.63 5.51
CA GLY A 66 6.25 -4.97 5.95
C GLY A 66 7.13 -5.73 4.98
N VAL A 67 6.89 -5.59 3.67
CA VAL A 67 7.75 -6.19 2.65
C VAL A 67 9.14 -5.55 2.68
N SER A 68 9.22 -4.22 2.68
CA SER A 68 10.51 -3.52 2.65
C SER A 68 11.34 -3.79 3.91
N ALA A 69 10.73 -3.74 5.10
CA ALA A 69 11.45 -4.01 6.34
C ALA A 69 11.97 -5.46 6.42
N ARG A 70 11.14 -6.45 6.07
CA ARG A 70 11.55 -7.87 6.11
C ARG A 70 12.66 -8.18 5.11
N LEU A 71 12.54 -7.68 3.88
CA LEU A 71 13.58 -7.85 2.86
C LEU A 71 14.88 -7.15 3.25
N ALA A 72 14.81 -5.97 3.85
CA ALA A 72 15.97 -5.25 4.36
C ALA A 72 16.53 -5.83 5.68
N GLY A 73 15.82 -6.74 6.34
CA GLY A 73 16.22 -7.27 7.65
C GLY A 73 16.17 -6.20 8.76
N LYS A 74 15.39 -5.15 8.57
CA LYS A 74 15.22 -4.04 9.53
C LYS A 74 14.01 -4.31 10.45
N PRO A 75 14.02 -3.77 11.68
CA PRO A 75 12.87 -3.85 12.56
C PRO A 75 11.61 -3.28 11.90
N LEU A 76 10.49 -3.99 12.05
CA LEU A 76 9.19 -3.56 11.53
C LEU A 76 8.52 -2.62 12.54
N PRO A 77 8.30 -1.33 12.21
CA PRO A 77 7.57 -0.44 13.09
C PRO A 77 6.09 -0.85 13.17
N SER A 78 5.55 -0.80 14.40
CA SER A 78 4.12 -1.00 14.65
C SER A 78 3.36 0.29 14.37
N TRP A 79 2.35 0.23 13.50
CA TRP A 79 1.41 1.32 13.26
C TRP A 79 0.02 0.82 13.68
N PRO A 80 -0.65 1.48 14.64
CA PRO A 80 -2.03 1.14 14.95
C PRO A 80 -2.94 1.49 13.75
N ASP A 81 -4.00 0.71 13.57
CA ASP A 81 -5.01 0.90 12.51
C ASP A 81 -6.18 1.73 13.04
N ASP A 82 -5.88 2.91 13.57
CA ASP A 82 -6.82 3.79 14.27
C ASP A 82 -7.33 4.97 13.42
N GLU A 83 -6.96 5.03 12.13
CA GLU A 83 -7.42 6.06 11.21
C GLU A 83 -8.93 5.94 10.97
N LYS A 84 -9.66 7.03 11.23
CA LYS A 84 -11.12 7.11 11.11
C LYS A 84 -11.57 8.13 10.08
N THR A 85 -10.68 8.98 9.60
CA THR A 85 -11.01 10.08 8.69
C THR A 85 -10.20 10.00 7.41
N PHE A 86 -10.72 10.64 6.36
CA PHE A 86 -10.02 10.72 5.08
C PHE A 86 -8.65 11.41 5.20
N ALA A 87 -8.54 12.42 6.07
CA ALA A 87 -7.29 13.13 6.34
C ALA A 87 -6.24 12.23 7.02
N GLU A 88 -6.64 11.42 7.99
CA GLU A 88 -5.75 10.45 8.66
C GLU A 88 -5.26 9.37 7.68
N LEU A 89 -6.11 8.90 6.75
CA LEU A 89 -5.68 7.98 5.69
C LEU A 89 -4.63 8.62 4.77
N LYS A 90 -4.78 9.89 4.39
CA LYS A 90 -3.74 10.63 3.64
C LYS A 90 -2.44 10.72 4.43
N GLN A 91 -2.52 11.01 5.73
CA GLN A 91 -1.35 11.05 6.61
C GLN A 91 -0.66 9.69 6.70
N ARG A 92 -1.42 8.58 6.73
CA ARG A 92 -0.87 7.22 6.69
C ARG A 92 -0.15 6.92 5.38
N LEU A 93 -0.71 7.32 4.23
CA LEU A 93 -0.05 7.20 2.94
C LEU A 93 1.29 7.96 2.94
N GLN A 94 1.29 9.21 3.41
CA GLN A 94 2.52 10.02 3.49
C GLN A 94 3.55 9.39 4.43
N LYS A 95 3.13 8.96 5.64
CA LYS A 95 3.99 8.26 6.60
C LYS A 95 4.65 7.02 5.99
N ALA A 96 3.92 6.28 5.16
CA ALA A 96 4.47 5.12 4.46
C ALA A 96 5.49 5.50 3.39
N ILE A 97 5.21 6.55 2.60
CA ILE A 97 6.15 7.10 1.61
C ILE A 97 7.45 7.56 2.30
N ASP A 98 7.34 8.27 3.43
CA ASP A 98 8.49 8.76 4.18
C ASP A 98 9.31 7.61 4.77
N TYR A 99 8.65 6.58 5.31
CA TYR A 99 9.33 5.38 5.79
C TYR A 99 10.08 4.65 4.67
N LEU A 100 9.47 4.49 3.50
CA LEU A 100 10.13 3.86 2.34
C LEU A 100 11.36 4.65 1.88
N ALA A 101 11.36 5.97 2.02
CA ALA A 101 12.51 6.82 1.69
C ALA A 101 13.74 6.60 2.59
N THR A 102 13.59 5.90 3.71
CA THR A 102 14.70 5.56 4.63
C THR A 102 15.52 4.34 4.19
N PHE A 103 15.09 3.64 3.14
CA PHE A 103 15.77 2.45 2.62
C PHE A 103 16.69 2.78 1.45
N SER A 104 17.88 2.18 1.45
CA SER A 104 18.85 2.28 0.36
C SER A 104 19.05 0.92 -0.35
N PRO A 105 19.61 0.89 -1.56
CA PRO A 105 19.88 -0.37 -2.27
C PRO A 105 20.75 -1.36 -1.49
N GLU A 106 21.68 -0.86 -0.67
CA GLU A 106 22.61 -1.66 0.14
C GLU A 106 21.89 -2.47 1.21
N ASP A 107 20.75 -1.98 1.72
CA ASP A 107 19.93 -2.71 2.70
C ASP A 107 19.39 -4.04 2.14
N PHE A 108 19.33 -4.18 0.81
CA PHE A 108 18.72 -5.32 0.11
C PHE A 108 19.76 -6.29 -0.47
N ALA A 109 21.04 -6.12 -0.16
CA ALA A 109 22.08 -7.05 -0.58
C ALA A 109 21.80 -8.46 -0.01
N GLY A 110 21.70 -9.46 -0.89
CA GLY A 110 21.38 -10.85 -0.52
C GLY A 110 19.95 -11.06 0.02
N SER A 111 19.05 -10.11 -0.21
CA SER A 111 17.66 -10.21 0.25
C SER A 111 16.81 -11.17 -0.58
N ASP A 112 17.26 -11.55 -1.77
CA ASP A 112 16.66 -12.56 -2.65
C ASP A 112 16.61 -13.95 -2.00
N ASP A 113 17.72 -14.38 -1.40
CA ASP A 113 17.85 -15.70 -0.74
C ASP A 113 17.50 -15.68 0.75
N ARG A 114 17.29 -14.48 1.34
CA ARG A 114 16.98 -14.34 2.77
C ARG A 114 15.68 -15.07 3.12
N THR A 115 15.72 -15.93 4.13
CA THR A 115 14.52 -16.54 4.69
C THR A 115 13.63 -15.49 5.36
N VAL A 116 12.41 -15.37 4.87
CA VAL A 116 11.36 -14.53 5.45
C VAL A 116 10.25 -15.42 5.99
N THR A 117 10.02 -15.33 7.30
CA THR A 117 8.91 -16.04 7.96
C THR A 117 7.69 -15.13 8.02
N ILE A 118 6.56 -15.59 7.47
CA ILE A 118 5.26 -14.93 7.54
C ILE A 118 4.19 -15.88 8.05
N LYS A 119 3.11 -15.33 8.61
CA LYS A 119 1.94 -16.13 8.99
C LYS A 119 0.95 -16.22 7.84
N ILE A 120 0.65 -17.44 7.40
CA ILE A 120 -0.39 -17.74 6.40
C ILE A 120 -1.41 -18.66 7.06
N GLY A 121 -2.68 -18.23 7.14
CA GLY A 121 -3.72 -19.04 7.80
C GLY A 121 -3.43 -19.37 9.27
N GLY A 122 -2.64 -18.54 9.95
CA GLY A 122 -2.20 -18.77 11.33
C GLY A 122 -0.96 -19.65 11.48
N GLN A 123 -0.43 -20.22 10.40
CA GLN A 123 0.77 -21.04 10.40
C GLN A 123 1.99 -20.23 9.95
N ASP A 124 3.12 -20.46 10.60
CA ASP A 124 4.40 -19.89 10.16
C ASP A 124 4.83 -20.57 8.86
N THR A 125 5.13 -19.76 7.85
CA THR A 125 5.59 -20.19 6.53
C THR A 125 6.88 -19.44 6.20
N GLU A 126 7.91 -20.19 5.86
CA GLU A 126 9.21 -19.66 5.43
C GLU A 126 9.27 -19.59 3.91
N LEU A 127 9.74 -18.45 3.40
CA LEU A 127 9.90 -18.20 1.96
C LEU A 127 11.27 -17.55 1.72
N THR A 128 11.85 -17.74 0.54
CA THR A 128 12.93 -16.86 0.09
C THR A 128 12.39 -15.45 -0.10
N GLY A 129 13.25 -14.43 0.04
CA GLY A 129 12.81 -13.05 -0.12
C GLY A 129 12.29 -12.74 -1.51
N GLU A 130 12.86 -13.36 -2.56
CA GLU A 130 12.31 -13.28 -3.92
C GLU A 130 10.88 -13.84 -4.00
N THR A 131 10.67 -15.07 -3.51
CA THR A 131 9.34 -15.71 -3.50
C THR A 131 8.35 -14.89 -2.69
N TYR A 132 8.78 -14.38 -1.53
CA TYR A 132 7.97 -13.50 -0.68
C TYR A 132 7.58 -12.21 -1.41
N LEU A 133 8.52 -11.53 -2.08
CA LEU A 133 8.23 -10.30 -2.80
C LEU A 133 7.28 -10.54 -3.98
N LEU A 134 7.64 -11.47 -4.87
CA LEU A 134 6.97 -11.64 -6.16
C LEU A 134 5.61 -12.34 -6.04
N ASN A 135 5.49 -13.33 -5.15
CA ASN A 135 4.28 -14.16 -5.07
C ASN A 135 3.33 -13.73 -3.95
N ARG A 136 3.76 -12.86 -3.03
CA ARG A 136 2.94 -12.43 -1.88
C ARG A 136 2.90 -10.91 -1.75
N GLY A 137 4.06 -10.27 -1.62
CA GLY A 137 4.18 -8.83 -1.37
C GLY A 137 3.55 -7.98 -2.47
N LEU A 138 4.05 -8.10 -3.70
CA LEU A 138 3.56 -7.32 -4.85
C LEU A 138 2.09 -7.63 -5.17
N PRO A 139 1.64 -8.90 -5.28
CA PRO A 139 0.24 -9.19 -5.61
C PRO A 139 -0.74 -8.64 -4.57
N ASN A 140 -0.44 -8.80 -3.27
CA ASN A 140 -1.30 -8.27 -2.21
C ASN A 140 -1.31 -6.74 -2.22
N PHE A 141 -0.15 -6.10 -2.37
CA PHE A 141 -0.06 -4.64 -2.44
C PHE A 141 -0.88 -4.06 -3.61
N TYR A 142 -0.69 -4.59 -4.83
CA TYR A 142 -1.43 -4.12 -6.00
C TYR A 142 -2.93 -4.35 -5.87
N PHE A 143 -3.35 -5.47 -5.27
CA PHE A 143 -4.76 -5.73 -5.01
C PHE A 143 -5.38 -4.61 -4.15
N HIS A 144 -4.75 -4.26 -3.03
CA HIS A 144 -5.29 -3.24 -2.13
C HIS A 144 -5.23 -1.82 -2.71
N VAL A 145 -4.17 -1.48 -3.45
CA VAL A 145 -4.09 -0.17 -4.15
C VAL A 145 -5.15 -0.05 -5.24
N THR A 146 -5.34 -1.11 -6.03
CA THR A 146 -6.36 -1.13 -7.10
C THR A 146 -7.76 -1.09 -6.50
N THR A 147 -8.01 -1.84 -5.42
CA THR A 147 -9.31 -1.84 -4.74
C THR A 147 -9.62 -0.47 -4.12
N ALA A 148 -8.64 0.22 -3.54
CA ALA A 148 -8.82 1.59 -3.06
C ALA A 148 -9.17 2.56 -4.20
N TYR A 149 -8.48 2.44 -5.35
CA TYR A 149 -8.81 3.17 -6.57
C TYR A 149 -10.24 2.88 -7.04
N ASP A 150 -10.64 1.60 -7.08
CA ASP A 150 -11.95 1.17 -7.56
C ASP A 150 -13.08 1.64 -6.64
N ILE A 151 -12.88 1.67 -5.31
CA ILE A 151 -13.85 2.23 -4.37
C ILE A 151 -14.11 3.71 -4.67
N LEU A 152 -13.04 4.50 -4.82
CA LEU A 152 -13.19 5.93 -5.14
C LEU A 152 -13.82 6.13 -6.51
N ARG A 153 -13.43 5.32 -7.50
CA ARG A 153 -14.01 5.37 -8.84
C ARG A 153 -15.51 5.01 -8.83
N HIS A 154 -15.89 4.00 -8.05
CA HIS A 154 -17.27 3.58 -7.84
C HIS A 154 -18.12 4.68 -7.18
N LYS A 155 -17.53 5.51 -6.31
CA LYS A 155 -18.17 6.67 -5.70
C LYS A 155 -18.25 7.91 -6.59
N GLY A 156 -17.87 7.78 -7.88
CA GLY A 156 -18.02 8.83 -8.88
C GLY A 156 -16.80 9.73 -9.05
N VAL A 157 -15.72 9.52 -8.30
CA VAL A 157 -14.50 10.33 -8.41
C VAL A 157 -13.96 10.25 -9.86
N PRO A 158 -13.62 11.38 -10.50
CA PRO A 158 -13.17 11.44 -11.89
C PRO A 158 -11.68 11.05 -12.04
N ILE A 159 -11.36 9.82 -11.67
CA ILE A 159 -10.02 9.22 -11.78
C ILE A 159 -9.97 8.15 -12.88
N GLY A 160 -8.79 7.94 -13.45
CA GLY A 160 -8.53 7.06 -14.58
C GLY A 160 -7.23 6.29 -14.45
N LYS A 161 -6.92 5.45 -15.45
CA LYS A 161 -5.70 4.62 -15.47
C LYS A 161 -4.41 5.45 -15.38
N LYS A 162 -4.42 6.67 -15.93
CA LYS A 162 -3.30 7.61 -15.85
C LYS A 162 -2.96 7.95 -14.40
N ASP A 163 -3.98 8.16 -13.56
CA ASP A 163 -3.79 8.46 -12.13
C ASP A 163 -3.20 7.27 -11.37
N TYR A 164 -3.66 6.05 -11.70
CA TYR A 164 -3.12 4.83 -11.09
C TYR A 164 -1.64 4.61 -11.47
N LEU A 165 -1.28 4.81 -12.74
CA LEU A 165 0.08 4.55 -13.22
C LEU A 165 1.08 5.67 -12.90
N GLY A 166 0.60 6.91 -12.77
CA GLY A 166 1.45 8.11 -12.72
C GLY A 166 1.72 8.63 -14.12
#